data_AF-A0A4Q7E2H0-F1
#
_entry.id   AF-A0A4Q7E2H0-F1
#
_cell.length_a   1.000
_cell.length_b   1.000
_cell.length_c   1.000
_cell.angle_alpha   90.00
_cell.angle_beta   90.00
_cell.angle_gamma   90.00
#
_symmetry.space_group_name_H-M   'P 1'
#
loop_
_entity.id
_entity.type
_entity.pdbx_description
1 polymer ?
#
loop_
_entity_poly.entity_id
_entity_poly.type
_entity_poly.pdbx_seq_one_letter_code
_entity_poly.pdbx_strand_id
1 'polypeptide(L)'
;MMVRSLLKFGLCLLAVLCSGLLWLPLGATAGDLQEPEASAPALFETHCAGCHVGGGNIVRRRKTLKQRALERNGVDSVAAIANLITNGKGIMSAYRDRLTAAEIDQLAQYVWQQAQDDWQ
;
A
#
# COMPACT_ATOMS: atom_id res chain seq x y z
N MET A 1 -56.15 -25.65 33.52
CA MET A 1 -55.93 -24.95 32.22
C MET A 1 -54.57 -24.24 32.10
N MET A 2 -53.76 -24.06 33.15
CA MET A 2 -52.45 -23.38 33.06
C MET A 2 -51.24 -24.23 32.56
N VAL A 3 -51.25 -25.56 32.67
CA VAL A 3 -50.05 -26.40 32.36
C VAL A 3 -49.79 -26.56 30.85
N ARG A 4 -50.82 -26.44 30.00
CA ARG A 4 -50.70 -26.56 28.54
C ARG A 4 -50.04 -25.36 27.86
N SER A 5 -49.96 -24.21 28.55
CA SER A 5 -49.38 -22.98 27.98
C SER A 5 -47.85 -22.97 28.12
N LEU A 6 -47.31 -23.46 29.23
CA LEU A 6 -45.86 -23.47 29.51
C LEU A 6 -45.09 -24.42 28.58
N LEU A 7 -45.71 -25.54 28.15
CA LEU A 7 -45.09 -26.49 27.21
C LEU A 7 -44.93 -25.90 25.79
N LYS A 8 -45.82 -24.96 25.40
CA LYS A 8 -45.76 -24.29 24.09
C LYS A 8 -44.72 -23.18 24.05
N PHE A 9 -44.46 -22.51 25.16
CA PHE A 9 -43.40 -21.49 25.26
C PHE A 9 -42.00 -22.11 25.32
N GLY A 10 -41.83 -23.30 25.93
CA GLY A 10 -40.56 -24.01 25.96
C GLY A 10 -40.10 -24.55 24.59
N LEU A 11 -41.05 -24.95 23.73
CA LEU A 11 -40.73 -25.50 22.41
C LEU A 11 -40.32 -24.41 21.39
N CYS A 12 -40.87 -23.20 21.53
CA CYS A 12 -40.48 -22.06 20.68
C CYS A 12 -39.10 -21.49 21.05
N LEU A 13 -38.68 -21.55 22.31
CA LEU A 13 -37.39 -21.00 22.74
C LEU A 13 -36.20 -21.87 22.31
N LEU A 14 -36.36 -23.19 22.20
CA LEU A 14 -35.32 -24.08 21.67
C LEU A 14 -35.15 -23.97 20.14
N ALA A 15 -36.23 -23.67 19.40
CA ALA A 15 -36.18 -23.53 17.94
C ALA A 15 -35.47 -22.24 17.47
N VAL A 16 -35.54 -21.17 18.28
CA VAL A 16 -34.85 -19.89 17.98
C VAL A 16 -33.35 -19.99 18.24
N LEU A 17 -32.91 -20.76 19.24
CA LEU A 17 -31.49 -20.97 19.54
C LEU A 17 -30.78 -21.91 18.54
N CYS A 18 -31.47 -22.90 17.96
CA CYS A 18 -30.90 -23.74 16.90
C CYS A 18 -30.88 -23.08 15.51
N SER A 19 -31.74 -22.09 15.26
CA SER A 19 -31.79 -21.40 13.95
C SER A 19 -30.71 -20.33 13.76
N GLY A 20 -30.06 -19.89 14.84
CA GLY A 20 -28.94 -18.93 14.78
C GLY A 20 -27.57 -19.55 14.44
N LEU A 21 -27.45 -20.88 14.49
CA LEU A 21 -26.20 -21.61 14.24
C LEU A 21 -26.03 -22.07 12.78
N LEU A 22 -26.99 -21.79 11.91
CA LEU A 22 -27.02 -22.27 10.52
C LEU A 22 -26.60 -21.22 9.47
N TRP A 23 -26.19 -20.03 9.90
CA TRP A 23 -25.71 -18.95 9.01
C TRP A 23 -24.24 -18.61 9.25
N LEU A 24 -23.41 -19.61 9.56
CA LEU A 24 -21.96 -19.46 9.36
C LEU A 24 -21.68 -19.59 7.87
N PRO A 25 -21.18 -18.55 7.18
CA PRO A 25 -20.64 -18.74 5.85
C PRO A 25 -19.38 -19.59 5.99
N LEU A 26 -19.51 -20.90 5.77
CA LEU A 26 -18.36 -21.78 5.56
C LEU A 26 -17.85 -21.55 4.14
N GLY A 27 -17.24 -20.39 3.95
CA GLY A 27 -16.64 -19.94 2.70
C GLY A 27 -15.28 -19.35 2.98
N ALA A 28 -14.44 -20.05 3.73
CA ALA A 28 -13.00 -19.78 3.72
C ALA A 28 -12.48 -20.28 2.37
N THR A 29 -12.57 -19.43 1.35
CA THR A 29 -11.69 -19.59 0.20
C THR A 29 -10.28 -19.39 0.73
N ALA A 30 -9.40 -20.37 0.47
CA ALA A 30 -7.97 -20.12 0.47
C ALA A 30 -7.66 -19.20 -0.72
N GLY A 31 -8.19 -17.98 -0.70
CA GLY A 31 -7.64 -16.89 -1.49
C GLY A 31 -6.31 -16.54 -0.84
N ASP A 32 -5.26 -16.44 -1.65
CA ASP A 32 -3.96 -15.99 -1.22
C ASP A 32 -4.11 -14.89 -0.17
N LEU A 33 -3.53 -15.10 1.01
CA LEU A 33 -3.38 -14.05 1.99
C LEU A 33 -2.40 -13.05 1.37
N GLN A 34 -2.91 -12.15 0.53
CA GLN A 34 -2.15 -11.02 0.04
C GLN A 34 -1.79 -10.21 1.28
N GLU A 35 -0.52 -10.28 1.69
CA GLU A 35 0.01 -9.35 2.68
C GLU A 35 -0.36 -7.94 2.22
N PRO A 36 -0.79 -7.06 3.14
CA PRO A 36 -1.15 -5.70 2.77
C PRO A 36 0.06 -5.02 2.13
N GLU A 37 -0.03 -4.75 0.82
CA GLU A 37 1.00 -4.03 0.07
C GLU A 37 1.28 -2.67 0.74
N ALA A 38 2.56 -2.36 0.98
CA ALA A 38 2.93 -1.09 1.59
C ALA A 38 2.52 0.09 0.68
N SER A 39 2.03 1.17 1.27
CA SER A 39 1.65 2.36 0.51
C SER A 39 2.88 3.09 -0.04
N ALA A 40 2.74 3.78 -1.18
CA ALA A 40 3.87 4.52 -1.79
C ALA A 40 4.52 5.55 -0.85
N PRO A 41 3.78 6.33 -0.02
CA PRO A 41 4.40 7.18 0.99
C PRO A 41 5.18 6.40 2.06
N ALA A 42 4.68 5.24 2.50
CA ALA A 42 5.37 4.41 3.48
C ALA A 42 6.66 3.79 2.90
N LEU A 43 6.60 3.34 1.64
CA LEU A 43 7.78 2.90 0.89
C LEU A 43 8.79 4.04 0.75
N PHE A 44 8.34 5.25 0.42
CA PHE A 44 9.21 6.40 0.26
C PHE A 44 9.89 6.78 1.58
N GLU A 45 9.15 6.78 2.69
CA GLU A 45 9.69 7.04 4.02
C GLU A 45 10.76 6.02 4.39
N THR A 46 10.48 4.73 4.15
CA THR A 46 11.38 3.62 4.50
C THR A 46 12.65 3.60 3.65
N HIS A 47 12.55 3.94 2.36
CA HIS A 47 13.62 3.67 1.40
C HIS A 47 14.29 4.91 0.81
N CYS A 48 13.64 6.07 0.80
CA CYS A 48 14.04 7.23 0.02
C CYS A 48 14.23 8.49 0.87
N ALA A 49 13.37 8.71 1.87
CA ALA A 49 13.32 9.94 2.65
C ALA A 49 14.64 10.27 3.36
N GLY A 50 15.42 9.26 3.75
CA GLY A 50 16.73 9.43 4.37
C GLY A 50 17.69 10.31 3.55
N CYS A 51 17.56 10.33 2.22
CA CYS A 51 18.30 11.27 1.36
C CYS A 51 17.44 12.36 0.73
N HIS A 52 16.14 12.11 0.56
CA HIS A 52 15.24 12.88 -0.30
C HIS A 52 14.03 13.48 0.41
N VAL A 53 14.08 13.65 1.73
CA VAL A 53 13.04 14.34 2.51
C VAL A 53 12.62 15.67 1.87
N GLY A 54 11.30 15.91 1.76
CA GLY A 54 10.72 17.10 1.13
C GLY A 54 11.16 17.32 -0.32
N GLY A 55 11.47 16.24 -1.04
CA GLY A 55 11.97 16.28 -2.42
C GLY A 55 13.40 16.78 -2.57
N GLY A 56 14.14 16.90 -1.46
CA GLY A 56 15.52 17.35 -1.44
C GLY A 56 16.51 16.33 -2.00
N ASN A 57 17.80 16.61 -1.80
CA ASN A 57 18.87 15.61 -1.91
C ASN A 57 20.04 16.06 -1.04
N ILE A 58 20.21 15.43 0.12
CA ILE A 58 21.26 15.79 1.09
C ILE A 58 22.67 15.46 0.58
N VAL A 59 22.79 14.49 -0.35
CA VAL A 59 24.07 14.01 -0.88
C VAL A 59 24.50 14.84 -2.09
N ARG A 60 23.58 15.16 -2.99
CA ARG A 60 23.82 15.94 -4.22
C ARG A 60 22.79 17.06 -4.38
N ARG A 61 23.08 18.22 -3.80
CA ARG A 61 22.18 19.40 -3.72
C ARG A 61 21.48 19.83 -5.02
N ARG A 62 22.03 19.55 -6.20
CA ARG A 62 21.45 19.92 -7.52
C ARG A 62 20.63 18.81 -8.19
N LYS A 63 20.59 17.60 -7.60
CA LYS A 63 19.88 16.41 -8.09
C LYS A 63 18.73 16.07 -7.14
N THR A 64 17.86 17.05 -6.91
CA THR A 64 16.66 16.93 -6.07
C THR A 64 15.54 16.23 -6.84
N LEU A 65 14.46 15.88 -6.15
CA LEU A 65 13.25 15.30 -6.74
C LEU A 65 12.19 16.37 -7.10
N LYS A 66 12.61 17.64 -7.19
CA LYS A 66 11.74 18.76 -7.59
C LYS A 66 11.62 18.80 -9.11
N GLN A 67 10.46 19.18 -9.63
CA GLN A 67 10.13 19.13 -11.06
C GLN A 67 11.24 19.71 -11.96
N ARG A 68 11.64 20.96 -11.72
CA ARG A 68 12.69 21.63 -12.50
C ARG A 68 14.02 20.86 -12.52
N ALA A 69 14.36 20.11 -11.46
CA ALA A 69 15.56 19.29 -11.42
C ALA A 69 15.37 17.99 -12.19
N LEU A 70 14.21 17.36 -12.13
CA LEU A 70 13.90 16.16 -12.91
C LEU A 70 13.96 16.44 -14.41
N GLU A 71 13.31 17.52 -14.88
CA GLU A 71 13.28 17.95 -16.28
C GLU A 71 14.70 18.20 -16.82
N ARG A 72 15.50 19.01 -16.11
CA ARG A 72 16.89 19.31 -16.51
C ARG A 72 17.77 18.07 -16.63
N ASN A 73 17.37 16.96 -16.00
CA ASN A 73 18.12 15.72 -16.00
C ASN A 73 17.47 14.61 -16.85
N GLY A 74 16.36 14.91 -17.54
CA GLY A 74 15.63 13.96 -18.37
C GLY A 74 15.05 12.78 -17.58
N VAL A 75 14.61 13.03 -16.34
CA VAL A 75 14.02 12.02 -15.44
C VAL A 75 12.66 12.50 -14.88
N ASP A 76 11.92 13.25 -15.68
CA ASP A 76 10.61 13.86 -15.38
C ASP A 76 9.40 13.03 -15.85
N SER A 77 9.61 11.72 -16.03
CA SER A 77 8.52 10.78 -16.31
C SER A 77 8.56 9.60 -15.35
N VAL A 78 7.39 9.01 -15.08
CA VAL A 78 7.24 7.82 -14.22
C VAL A 78 8.19 6.71 -14.67
N ALA A 79 8.25 6.42 -15.97
CA ALA A 79 9.13 5.39 -16.52
C ALA A 79 10.63 5.69 -16.29
N ALA A 80 11.05 6.96 -16.43
CA ALA A 80 12.44 7.34 -16.20
C ALA A 80 12.81 7.28 -14.71
N ILE A 81 11.89 7.66 -13.82
CA ILE A 81 12.06 7.56 -12.37
C ILE A 81 12.11 6.08 -11.95
N ALA A 82 11.20 5.25 -12.42
CA ALA A 82 11.18 3.81 -12.16
C ALA A 82 12.50 3.17 -12.61
N ASN A 83 12.97 3.47 -13.83
CA ASN A 83 14.25 2.97 -14.32
C ASN A 83 15.43 3.38 -13.42
N LEU A 84 15.43 4.63 -12.93
CA LEU A 84 16.45 5.14 -12.02
C LEU A 84 16.42 4.46 -10.65
N ILE A 85 15.23 4.19 -10.10
CA ILE A 85 15.07 3.45 -8.83
C ILE A 85 15.54 2.01 -9.01
N THR A 86 15.11 1.33 -10.08
CA THR A 86 15.50 -0.05 -10.42
C THR A 86 17.01 -0.20 -10.53
N ASN A 87 17.67 0.68 -11.27
CA ASN A 87 19.08 0.49 -11.66
C ASN A 87 20.07 1.29 -10.82
N GLY A 88 19.60 2.29 -10.07
CA GLY A 88 20.46 3.26 -9.39
C GLY A 88 21.24 4.13 -10.38
N LYS A 89 22.02 5.09 -9.86
CA LYS A 89 22.95 5.90 -10.65
C LYS A 89 24.01 6.55 -9.76
N GLY A 90 25.28 6.21 -10.01
CA GLY A 90 26.40 6.76 -9.25
C GLY A 90 26.33 6.34 -7.78
N ILE A 91 26.08 7.31 -6.89
CA ILE A 91 26.01 7.07 -5.43
C ILE A 91 24.62 6.56 -5.01
N MET A 92 23.59 6.79 -5.82
CA MET A 92 22.26 6.23 -5.54
C MET A 92 22.26 4.74 -5.88
N SER A 93 22.06 3.90 -4.87
CA SER A 93 21.97 2.44 -5.00
C SER A 93 20.81 2.01 -5.90
N ALA A 94 20.94 0.82 -6.49
CA ALA A 94 19.84 0.14 -7.16
C ALA A 94 18.88 -0.50 -6.15
N TYR A 95 17.58 -0.51 -6.46
CA TYR A 95 16.54 -1.08 -5.59
C TYR A 95 15.87 -2.34 -6.17
N ARG A 96 16.22 -2.79 -7.39
CA ARG A 96 15.63 -4.00 -8.02
C ARG A 96 15.76 -5.29 -7.20
N ASP A 97 16.76 -5.36 -6.31
CA ASP A 97 17.02 -6.52 -5.45
C ASP A 97 16.37 -6.36 -4.05
N ARG A 98 15.64 -5.26 -3.82
CA ARG A 98 15.05 -4.88 -2.52
C ARG A 98 13.56 -4.59 -2.59
N LEU A 99 13.07 -4.16 -3.75
CA LEU A 99 11.69 -3.80 -4.01
C LEU A 99 11.19 -4.58 -5.23
N THR A 100 9.92 -4.96 -5.20
CA THR A 100 9.24 -5.55 -6.34
C THR A 100 9.05 -4.51 -7.45
N ALA A 101 8.76 -4.97 -8.67
CA ALA A 101 8.46 -4.07 -9.77
C ALA A 101 7.24 -3.18 -9.48
N ALA A 102 6.21 -3.73 -8.83
CA ALA A 102 5.01 -2.99 -8.45
C ALA A 102 5.31 -1.87 -7.44
N GLU A 103 6.11 -2.15 -6.41
CA GLU A 103 6.53 -1.15 -5.43
C GLU A 103 7.38 -0.04 -6.06
N ILE A 104 8.24 -0.39 -7.02
CA ILE A 104 9.04 0.60 -7.77
C ILE A 104 8.15 1.50 -8.62
N ASP A 105 7.17 0.93 -9.32
CA ASP A 105 6.23 1.70 -10.13
C ASP A 105 5.36 2.62 -9.26
N GLN A 106 4.90 2.14 -8.10
CA GLN A 106 4.19 2.95 -7.11
C GLN A 106 5.04 4.11 -6.59
N LEU A 107 6.30 3.85 -6.22
CA LEU A 107 7.25 4.88 -5.80
C LEU A 107 7.51 5.90 -6.90
N ALA A 108 7.70 5.44 -8.14
CA ALA A 108 7.95 6.32 -9.26
C ALA A 108 6.75 7.24 -9.54
N GLN A 109 5.54 6.69 -9.49
CA GLN A 109 4.30 7.45 -9.62
C GLN A 109 4.15 8.47 -8.49
N TYR A 110 4.43 8.07 -7.25
CA TYR A 110 4.38 8.95 -6.08
C TYR A 110 5.40 10.10 -6.20
N VAL A 111 6.66 9.81 -6.50
CA VAL A 111 7.70 10.86 -6.67
C VAL A 111 7.34 11.81 -7.81
N TRP A 112 6.82 11.30 -8.93
CA TRP A 112 6.39 12.13 -10.05
C TRP A 112 5.25 13.06 -9.65
N GLN A 113 4.22 12.55 -8.97
CA GLN A 113 3.10 13.37 -8.48
C GLN A 113 3.58 14.43 -7.48
N GLN A 114 4.38 14.05 -6.49
CA GLN A 114 4.94 14.99 -5.52
C GLN A 114 5.80 16.07 -6.19
N ALA A 115 6.53 15.74 -7.25
CA ALA A 115 7.27 16.74 -8.01
C ALA A 115 6.35 17.74 -8.73
N GLN A 116 5.26 17.26 -9.33
CA GLN A 116 4.25 18.08 -9.99
C GLN A 116 3.52 19.01 -9.01
N ASP A 117 3.32 18.54 -7.78
CA ASP A 117 2.67 19.28 -6.68
C ASP A 117 3.68 20.08 -5.84
N ASP A 118 4.92 20.27 -6.33
CA ASP A 118 6.00 21.00 -5.65
C ASP A 118 6.32 20.50 -4.22
N TRP A 119 6.01 19.23 -3.93
CA TRP A 119 6.15 18.55 -2.65
C TRP A 119 5.31 19.19 -1.53
N GLN A 120 4.09 19.61 -1.85
CA GLN A 120 3.10 20.18 -0.93
C GLN A 120 1.95 19.21 -0.60
#